data_AF-A0A7S1A2A3-F1
#
_entry.id   AF-A0A7S1A2A3-F1
#
_cell.length_a   1.000
_cell.length_b   1.000
_cell.length_c   1.000
_cell.angle_alpha   90.00
_cell.angle_beta   90.00
_cell.angle_gamma   90.00
#
_symmetry.space_group_name_H-M   'P 1'
#
loop_
_entity.id
_entity.type
_entity.pdbx_description
1 polymer ?
#
loop_
_entity_poly.entity_id
_entity_poly.type
_entity_poly.pdbx_seq_one_letter_code
_entity_poly.pdbx_strand_id
1 'polypeptide(L)'
;WLKIGTRSGRRWVGLFPEMGSLTELLLATQDPARRAQAEHQIQQAEQQNVEEYFKALAQELAGAERPIFARQLSGLLLKNGLAAKDAARDRQLKERWSQVSVAGRDLVKQATTSALVAAQVDVGKAAAQVL
;
A
#
# COMPACT_ATOMS: atom_id res chain seq x y z
N TRP A 1 35.19 -4.12 -5.98
CA TRP A 1 34.31 -3.42 -6.94
C TRP A 1 33.49 -4.44 -7.73
N LEU A 2 32.28 -4.79 -7.28
CA LEU A 2 31.03 -4.73 -8.06
C LEU A 2 29.87 -5.21 -7.17
N LYS A 3 28.79 -4.42 -7.15
CA LYS A 3 27.60 -4.55 -6.29
C LYS A 3 26.91 -5.91 -6.49
N ILE A 4 26.81 -6.68 -5.41
CA ILE A 4 25.84 -7.77 -5.30
C ILE A 4 24.48 -7.11 -5.07
N GLY A 5 23.68 -7.01 -6.13
CA GLY A 5 22.30 -6.55 -6.05
C GLY A 5 21.48 -7.54 -5.22
N THR A 6 21.13 -7.13 -3.99
CA THR A 6 20.19 -7.84 -3.13
C THR A 6 18.82 -7.82 -3.79
N ARG A 7 18.50 -8.87 -4.57
CA ARG A 7 17.13 -9.17 -4.98
C ARG A 7 16.32 -9.57 -3.74
N SER A 8 15.83 -8.59 -3.00
CA SER A 8 14.79 -8.79 -1.99
C SER A 8 13.43 -8.94 -2.68
N GLY A 9 13.31 -9.97 -3.53
CA GLY A 9 12.06 -10.40 -4.12
C GLY A 9 11.36 -11.37 -3.19
N ARG A 10 10.85 -10.90 -2.04
CA ARG A 10 9.81 -11.65 -1.31
C ARG A 10 8.55 -11.60 -2.16
N ARG A 11 8.40 -12.64 -2.97
CA ARG A 11 7.30 -12.88 -3.88
C ARG A 11 6.04 -13.11 -3.03
N TRP A 12 5.06 -12.21 -3.12
CA TRP A 12 3.78 -12.27 -2.41
C TRP A 12 2.86 -13.37 -2.98
N VAL A 13 3.35 -14.62 -3.04
CA VAL A 13 2.70 -15.74 -3.77
C VAL A 13 1.33 -16.13 -3.17
N GLY A 14 1.01 -15.71 -1.95
CA GLY A 14 -0.23 -16.10 -1.27
C GLY A 14 -1.42 -15.13 -1.37
N LEU A 15 -1.19 -13.84 -1.66
CA LEU A 15 -2.24 -12.80 -1.59
C LEU A 15 -2.67 -12.25 -2.96
N PHE A 16 -1.85 -12.42 -3.99
CA PHE A 16 -2.12 -11.93 -5.34
C PHE A 16 -1.84 -13.06 -6.36
N PRO A 17 -2.69 -14.10 -6.43
CA PRO A 17 -2.36 -15.31 -7.17
C PRO A 17 -2.56 -15.23 -8.70
N GLU A 18 -3.20 -14.20 -9.26
CA GLU A 18 -3.62 -14.22 -10.68
C GLU A 18 -3.03 -13.10 -11.55
N MET A 19 -2.44 -12.06 -10.97
CA MET A 19 -1.67 -11.02 -11.65
C MET A 19 -0.51 -10.69 -10.71
N GLY A 20 0.70 -10.54 -11.23
CA GLY A 20 1.91 -10.41 -10.42
C GLY A 20 1.87 -9.21 -9.47
N SER A 21 2.92 -9.10 -8.65
CA SER A 21 3.14 -8.16 -7.53
C SER A 21 2.17 -6.98 -7.42
N LEU A 22 1.73 -6.62 -6.19
CA LEU A 22 0.88 -5.44 -5.89
C LEU A 22 1.10 -4.22 -6.82
N THR A 23 2.34 -3.87 -7.17
CA THR A 23 2.67 -2.90 -8.23
C THR A 23 1.84 -3.05 -9.52
N GLU A 24 1.77 -4.23 -10.13
CA GLU A 24 1.04 -4.49 -11.38
C GLU A 24 -0.45 -4.32 -11.21
N LEU A 25 -0.99 -4.77 -10.07
CA LEU A 25 -2.40 -4.60 -9.73
C LEU A 25 -2.75 -3.12 -9.58
N LEU A 26 -1.91 -2.35 -8.90
CA LEU A 26 -2.05 -0.91 -8.79
C LEU A 26 -1.95 -0.23 -10.16
N LEU A 27 -0.98 -0.62 -10.99
CA LEU A 27 -0.85 -0.07 -12.34
C LEU A 27 -2.04 -0.42 -13.24
N ALA A 28 -2.65 -1.59 -13.08
CA ALA A 28 -3.83 -2.01 -13.84
C ALA A 28 -5.06 -1.13 -13.58
N THR A 29 -5.12 -0.42 -12.46
CA THR A 29 -6.18 0.57 -12.19
C THR A 29 -6.16 1.76 -13.17
N GLN A 30 -5.03 2.03 -13.82
CA GLN A 30 -4.91 3.07 -14.83
C GLN A 30 -5.62 2.69 -16.15
N ASP A 31 -5.73 1.40 -16.44
CA ASP A 31 -6.36 0.89 -17.65
C ASP A 31 -7.89 0.77 -17.47
N PRO A 32 -8.71 1.51 -18.23
CA PRO A 32 -10.16 1.47 -18.10
C PRO A 32 -10.76 0.07 -18.23
N ALA A 33 -10.16 -0.81 -19.05
CA ALA A 33 -10.66 -2.17 -19.27
C ALA A 33 -10.38 -3.09 -18.07
N ARG A 34 -9.29 -2.83 -17.33
CA ARG A 34 -8.86 -3.66 -16.19
C ARG A 34 -9.14 -3.03 -14.84
N ARG A 35 -9.53 -1.75 -14.80
CA ARG A 35 -9.75 -0.99 -13.56
C ARG A 35 -10.71 -1.68 -12.60
N ALA A 36 -11.90 -2.04 -13.07
CA ALA A 36 -12.91 -2.65 -12.21
C ALA A 36 -12.44 -3.99 -11.61
N GLN A 37 -11.76 -4.81 -12.41
CA GLN A 37 -11.19 -6.07 -11.95
C GLN A 37 -10.05 -5.83 -10.94
N ALA A 38 -9.17 -4.87 -11.21
CA ALA A 38 -8.05 -4.53 -10.34
C ALA A 38 -8.54 -3.98 -8.99
N GLU A 39 -9.50 -3.06 -9.00
CA GLU A 39 -10.11 -2.51 -7.78
C GLU A 39 -10.79 -3.60 -6.96
N HIS A 40 -11.51 -4.52 -7.61
CA HIS A 40 -12.14 -5.65 -6.92
C HIS A 40 -11.11 -6.57 -6.26
N GLN A 41 -10.00 -6.88 -6.93
CA GLN A 41 -8.91 -7.68 -6.34
C GLN A 41 -8.21 -6.95 -5.18
N ILE A 42 -8.01 -5.63 -5.27
CA ILE A 42 -7.46 -4.81 -4.18
C ILE A 42 -8.37 -4.91 -2.94
N GLN A 43 -9.68 -4.76 -3.14
CA GLN A 43 -10.67 -4.89 -2.05
C GLN A 43 -10.70 -6.31 -1.46
N GLN A 44 -10.59 -7.34 -2.29
CA GLN A 44 -10.50 -8.72 -1.81
C GLN A 44 -9.23 -8.96 -0.98
N ALA A 45 -8.07 -8.47 -1.42
CA ALA A 45 -6.82 -8.60 -0.66
C ALA A 45 -6.93 -7.94 0.73
N GLU A 46 -7.54 -6.75 0.78
CA GLU A 46 -7.82 -6.05 2.03
C GLU A 46 -8.72 -6.89 2.97
N GLN A 47 -9.77 -7.51 2.43
CA GLN A 47 -10.74 -8.32 3.20
C GLN A 47 -10.16 -9.67 3.65
N GLN A 48 -9.31 -10.29 2.84
CA GLN A 48 -8.70 -11.59 3.14
C GLN A 48 -7.68 -11.50 4.26
N ASN A 49 -6.77 -10.53 4.21
CA ASN A 49 -5.77 -10.33 5.25
C ASN A 49 -5.36 -8.86 5.33
N VAL A 50 -6.03 -8.15 6.24
CA VAL A 50 -5.82 -6.71 6.42
C VAL A 50 -4.38 -6.37 6.84
N GLU A 51 -3.75 -7.19 7.69
CA GLU A 51 -2.38 -6.95 8.15
C GLU A 51 -1.38 -7.05 7.00
N GLU A 52 -1.47 -8.13 6.24
CA GLU A 52 -0.53 -8.38 5.15
C GLU A 52 -0.79 -7.42 3.97
N TYR A 53 -2.04 -7.03 3.74
CA TYR A 53 -2.40 -5.95 2.81
C TYR A 53 -1.75 -4.61 3.18
N PHE A 54 -1.90 -4.16 4.43
CA PHE A 54 -1.28 -2.91 4.89
C PHE A 54 0.25 -2.95 4.81
N LYS A 55 0.87 -4.09 5.13
CA LYS A 55 2.31 -4.28 5.00
C LYS A 55 2.77 -4.24 3.54
N ALA A 56 1.99 -4.80 2.62
CA ALA A 56 2.29 -4.76 1.19
C ALA A 56 2.24 -3.33 0.65
N LEU A 57 1.19 -2.56 0.98
CA LEU A 57 1.09 -1.15 0.60
C LEU A 57 2.22 -0.30 1.18
N ALA A 58 2.60 -0.54 2.44
CA ALA A 58 3.69 0.17 3.09
C ALA A 58 5.05 -0.09 2.41
N GLN A 59 5.35 -1.35 2.07
CA GLN A 59 6.56 -1.70 1.33
C GLN A 59 6.56 -1.11 -0.08
N GLU A 60 5.41 -1.10 -0.75
CA GLU A 60 5.25 -0.49 -2.07
C GLU A 60 5.50 1.02 -2.02
N LEU A 61 4.93 1.71 -1.02
CA LEU A 61 5.11 3.15 -0.80
C LEU A 61 6.58 3.53 -0.51
N ALA A 62 7.26 2.75 0.34
CA ALA A 62 8.65 2.98 0.74
C ALA A 62 9.68 2.61 -0.34
N GLY A 63 9.32 1.74 -1.28
CA GLY A 63 10.22 1.30 -2.35
C GLY A 63 10.49 2.41 -3.36
N ALA A 64 11.65 3.08 -3.27
CA ALA A 64 12.03 4.15 -4.19
C ALA A 64 12.18 3.69 -5.65
N GLU A 65 12.41 2.40 -5.88
CA GLU A 65 12.47 1.77 -7.20
C GLU A 65 11.09 1.48 -7.82
N ARG A 66 10.00 1.64 -7.05
CA ARG A 66 8.63 1.39 -7.52
C ARG A 66 8.12 2.55 -8.37
N PRO A 67 7.24 2.29 -9.35
CA PRO A 67 6.59 3.33 -10.14
C PRO A 67 5.93 4.39 -9.25
N ILE A 68 6.10 5.66 -9.60
CA ILE A 68 5.56 6.79 -8.82
C ILE A 68 4.04 6.63 -8.60
N PHE A 69 3.31 6.24 -9.63
CA PHE A 69 1.86 6.00 -9.54
C PHE A 69 1.51 4.92 -8.50
N ALA A 70 2.22 3.78 -8.49
CA ALA A 70 1.97 2.70 -7.54
C ALA A 70 2.25 3.15 -6.10
N ARG A 71 3.30 3.96 -5.88
CA ARG A 71 3.62 4.54 -4.58
C ARG A 71 2.54 5.51 -4.11
N GLN A 72 2.10 6.44 -4.97
CA GLN A 72 1.04 7.40 -4.67
C GLN A 72 -0.29 6.70 -4.36
N LEU A 73 -0.68 5.73 -5.20
CA LEU A 73 -1.90 4.97 -4.99
C LEU A 73 -1.81 4.14 -3.70
N SER A 74 -0.64 3.57 -3.38
CA SER A 74 -0.44 2.87 -2.11
C SER A 74 -0.62 3.80 -0.91
N GLY A 75 -0.04 5.01 -0.94
CA GLY A 75 -0.26 6.02 0.11
C GLY A 75 -1.72 6.42 0.25
N LEU A 76 -2.43 6.60 -0.87
CA LEU A 76 -3.86 6.89 -0.87
C LEU A 76 -4.70 5.74 -0.29
N LEU A 77 -4.40 4.50 -0.66
CA LEU A 77 -5.08 3.31 -0.14
C LEU A 77 -4.82 3.12 1.36
N LEU A 78 -3.59 3.33 1.82
CA LEU A 78 -3.25 3.35 3.24
C LEU A 78 -4.11 4.39 3.98
N LYS A 79 -4.16 5.62 3.47
CA LYS A 79 -4.97 6.69 4.06
C LYS A 79 -6.45 6.30 4.15
N ASN A 80 -7.03 5.84 3.04
CA ASN A 80 -8.44 5.46 2.96
C ASN A 80 -8.78 4.26 3.84
N GLY A 81 -7.80 3.39 4.12
CA GLY A 81 -7.94 2.27 5.05
C GLY A 81 -7.83 2.67 6.53
N LEU A 82 -7.32 3.86 6.84
CA LEU A 82 -7.09 4.34 8.21
C LEU A 82 -8.12 5.39 8.65
N ALA A 83 -8.60 6.21 7.72
CA ALA A 83 -9.49 7.32 8.03
C ALA A 83 -10.56 7.53 6.95
N ALA A 84 -11.76 7.89 7.37
CA ALA A 84 -12.84 8.29 6.48
C ALA A 84 -13.50 9.59 6.95
N LYS A 85 -14.11 10.33 6.02
CA LYS A 85 -14.88 11.55 6.37
C LYS A 85 -16.15 11.24 7.16
N ASP A 86 -16.76 10.10 6.89
CA ASP A 86 -17.97 9.64 7.58
C ASP A 86 -17.60 9.01 8.94
N ALA A 87 -18.24 9.47 10.02
CA ALA A 87 -17.90 9.05 11.38
C ALA A 87 -18.24 7.59 11.70
N ALA A 88 -19.22 6.99 11.01
CA ALA A 88 -19.52 5.57 11.16
C ALA A 88 -18.46 4.73 10.45
N ARG A 89 -18.10 5.11 9.23
CA ARG A 89 -17.02 4.47 8.44
C ARG A 89 -15.67 4.59 9.15
N ASP A 90 -15.35 5.76 9.70
CA ASP A 90 -14.09 6.01 10.40
C ASP A 90 -13.92 5.13 11.64
N ARG A 91 -14.99 4.90 12.41
CA ARG A 91 -14.98 3.95 13.54
C ARG A 91 -14.70 2.52 13.09
N GLN A 92 -15.32 2.07 12.00
CA GLN A 92 -15.06 0.74 11.45
C GLN A 92 -13.61 0.59 10.98
N LEU A 93 -13.05 1.61 10.33
CA LEU A 93 -11.65 1.59 9.89
C LEU A 93 -10.68 1.54 11.07
N LYS A 94 -10.93 2.31 12.13
CA LYS A 94 -10.14 2.28 13.36
C LYS A 94 -10.21 0.94 14.09
N GLU A 95 -11.40 0.34 14.16
CA GLU A 95 -11.58 -1.00 14.72
C GLU A 95 -10.80 -2.04 13.90
N ARG A 96 -10.88 -1.95 12.57
CA ARG A 96 -10.11 -2.83 11.68
C ARG A 96 -8.61 -2.63 11.83
N TRP A 97 -8.15 -1.39 11.93
CA TRP A 97 -6.74 -1.07 12.18
C TRP A 97 -6.25 -1.61 13.53
N SER A 98 -7.13 -1.68 14.53
CA SER A 98 -6.79 -2.28 15.83
C SER A 98 -6.49 -3.79 15.75
N GLN A 99 -7.01 -4.48 14.72
CA GLN A 99 -6.72 -5.90 14.48
C GLN A 99 -5.31 -6.13 13.91
N VAL A 100 -4.64 -5.09 13.39
CA VAL A 100 -3.28 -5.18 12.89
C VAL A 100 -2.30 -5.25 14.06
N SER A 101 -1.35 -6.21 13.99
CA SER A 101 -0.30 -6.35 15.00
C SER A 101 0.47 -5.03 15.22
N VAL A 102 1.02 -4.84 16.43
CA VAL A 102 1.83 -3.64 16.74
C VAL A 102 2.99 -3.51 15.73
N ALA A 103 3.65 -4.62 15.42
CA ALA A 103 4.74 -4.66 14.42
C ALA A 103 4.27 -4.24 13.02
N GLY A 104 3.09 -4.67 12.58
CA GLY A 104 2.50 -4.24 11.31
C GLY A 104 2.21 -2.74 11.29
N ARG A 105 1.65 -2.21 12.39
CA ARG A 105 1.36 -0.78 12.54
C ARG A 105 2.63 0.07 12.54
N ASP A 106 3.71 -0.39 13.18
CA ASP A 106 4.99 0.31 13.20
C ASP A 106 5.66 0.31 11.82
N LEU A 107 5.57 -0.79 11.07
CA LEU A 107 6.06 -0.86 9.70
C LEU A 107 5.35 0.15 8.79
N VAL A 108 4.01 0.25 8.89
CA VAL A 108 3.24 1.24 8.12
C VAL A 108 3.64 2.66 8.48
N LYS A 109 3.79 2.98 9.77
CA LYS A 109 4.27 4.31 10.20
C LYS A 109 5.65 4.63 9.63
N GLN A 110 6.61 3.70 9.75
CA GLN A 110 7.96 3.87 9.24
C GLN A 110 7.98 4.09 7.72
N ALA A 111 7.20 3.31 6.97
CA ALA A 111 7.08 3.45 5.53
C ALA A 111 6.49 4.80 5.13
N THR A 112 5.42 5.24 5.80
CA THR A 112 4.81 6.55 5.55
C THR A 112 5.77 7.69 5.87
N THR A 113 6.47 7.65 7.01
CA THR A 113 7.49 8.66 7.35
C THR A 113 8.63 8.68 6.34
N SER A 114 9.12 7.50 5.92
CA SER A 114 10.16 7.40 4.90
C SER A 114 9.72 7.96 3.55
N ALA A 115 8.45 7.73 3.16
CA ALA A 115 7.90 8.24 1.92
C ALA A 115 7.64 9.75 1.95
N LEU A 116 7.32 10.31 3.13
CA LEU A 116 7.21 11.75 3.33
C LEU A 116 8.55 12.47 3.21
N VAL A 117 9.62 11.86 3.73
CA VAL A 117 10.99 12.40 3.69
C VAL A 117 11.65 12.19 2.31
N ALA A 118 11.20 11.21 1.53
CA ALA A 118 11.68 10.99 0.17
C ALA A 118 11.41 12.21 -0.71
N ALA A 119 12.46 12.74 -1.34
CA ALA A 119 12.52 13.99 -2.11
C ALA A 119 11.74 13.99 -3.45
N GLN A 120 10.51 13.47 -3.45
CA GLN A 120 9.55 13.63 -4.53
C GLN A 120 8.33 14.35 -3.96
N VAL A 121 8.21 15.64 -4.32
CA VAL A 121 7.18 16.57 -3.84
C VAL A 121 5.76 16.00 -3.95
N ASP A 122 5.50 15.13 -4.93
CA ASP A 122 4.19 14.50 -5.13
C ASP A 122 3.92 13.28 -4.23
N VAL A 123 4.95 12.55 -3.79
CA VAL A 123 4.80 11.45 -2.82
C VAL A 123 4.69 12.02 -1.40
N GLY A 124 5.43 13.11 -1.12
CA GLY A 124 5.33 13.83 0.13
C GLY A 124 3.91 14.34 0.44
N LYS A 125 3.20 14.86 -0.57
CA LYS A 125 1.78 15.27 -0.39
C LYS A 125 0.84 14.11 -0.07
N ALA A 126 1.03 12.94 -0.68
CA ALA A 126 0.21 11.76 -0.40
C ALA A 126 0.50 11.19 0.99
N ALA A 127 1.78 11.11 1.38
CA ALA A 127 2.21 10.65 2.69
C ALA A 127 1.84 11.63 3.82
N ALA A 128 1.88 12.94 3.57
CA ALA A 128 1.49 13.98 4.55
C ALA A 128 0.01 13.93 4.92
N GLN A 129 -0.84 13.31 4.11
CA GLN A 129 -2.25 13.13 4.42
C GLN A 129 -2.54 11.86 5.23
N VAL A 130 -1.53 11.02 5.49
CA VAL A 130 -1.64 9.76 6.24
C VAL A 130 -1.33 9.96 7.73
N LEU A 131 -0.53 10.99 8.07
CA LEU A 131 -0.30 11.44 9.45
C LEU A 131 -1.48 12.28 9.95
#